data_AF-A0A7C1GQQ6-F1
#
_entry.id   AF-A0A7C1GQQ6-F1
#
_cell.length_a   1.000
_cell.length_b   1.000
_cell.length_c   1.000
_cell.angle_alpha   90.00
_cell.angle_beta   90.00
_cell.angle_gamma   90.00
#
_symmetry.space_group_name_H-M   'P 1'
#
loop_
_entity.id
_entity.type
_entity.pdbx_description
1 polymer ?
#
loop_
_entity_poly.entity_id
_entity_poly.type
_entity_poly.pdbx_seq_one_letter_code
_entity_poly.pdbx_strand_id
1 'polypeptide(L)'
;MSDTRWRMKATEDARFPYMVMIERSGKILLQLLVQERWPGQKGNVFCLRVEHDEHPDAAEVECLPVVSLRRYGKRLAVVLDRAKNKRCDFLFLTKQYKTRQGSYEQIFWRTEKALKERRPRVRLSSHTKSPVHIVIDSSERYPWKFPDPAPLRRQLPSGDYALMQEGRIIAVVERKTIENLLADFGRMHAFHQQLSELETYRHAALVIEANYSDFLKPEKMNFYPPSFTARAIAEIQAFHPGLPMIFAGNRKCAQEWAYRFFFAIQAHEDDASHPAVAETLASYGAPPEHDGGTFYDIRRHIEHHLPPCFTIAHLRQAFPAVSDTALRRALHDLKRSGLITSSGRGKKSFWAKTRPE
;
A
#
# COMPACT_ATOMS: atom_id res chain seq x y z
N MET A 1 -15.80 -1.11 16.25
CA MET A 1 -15.43 0.27 16.64
C MET A 1 -13.91 0.29 16.82
N SER A 2 -13.21 1.30 16.31
CA SER A 2 -11.76 1.42 16.50
C SER A 2 -11.47 1.56 18.00
N ASP A 3 -10.68 0.64 18.55
CA ASP A 3 -10.19 0.72 19.94
C ASP A 3 -9.03 1.73 20.06
N THR A 4 -9.13 2.82 19.30
CA THR A 4 -8.10 3.86 19.20
C THR A 4 -8.56 5.09 19.94
N ARG A 5 -7.76 5.51 20.93
CA ARG A 5 -8.03 6.64 21.81
C ARG A 5 -7.02 7.74 21.58
N TRP A 6 -7.53 8.96 21.53
CA TRP A 6 -6.74 10.17 21.66
C TRP A 6 -6.77 10.58 23.12
N ARG A 7 -5.60 10.81 23.72
CA ARG A 7 -5.48 11.36 25.07
C ARG A 7 -4.64 12.61 25.05
N MET A 8 -4.99 13.55 25.91
CA MET A 8 -4.18 14.71 26.22
C MET A 8 -3.96 14.77 27.71
N LYS A 9 -2.72 14.90 28.14
CA LYS A 9 -2.33 15.10 29.54
C LYS A 9 -1.67 16.47 29.69
N ALA A 10 -1.79 17.07 30.88
CA ALA A 10 -0.97 18.22 31.23
C ALA A 10 0.47 17.78 31.53
N THR A 11 1.45 18.65 31.42
CA THR A 11 2.83 18.38 31.85
C THR A 11 3.33 19.53 32.73
N GLU A 12 4.45 19.32 33.40
CA GLU A 12 5.11 20.35 34.21
C GLU A 12 6.08 21.23 33.39
N ASP A 13 6.28 20.91 32.11
CA ASP A 13 7.19 21.67 31.23
C ASP A 13 6.54 22.99 30.77
N ALA A 14 7.16 24.11 31.15
CA ALA A 14 6.67 25.45 30.80
C ALA A 14 6.63 25.74 29.29
N ARG A 15 7.49 25.08 28.50
CA ARG A 15 7.58 25.22 27.04
C ARG A 15 6.63 24.28 26.32
N PHE A 16 6.37 23.10 26.87
CA PHE A 16 5.45 22.11 26.31
C PHE A 16 4.44 21.62 27.36
N PRO A 17 3.47 22.46 27.76
CA PRO A 17 2.54 22.20 28.87
C PRO A 17 1.55 21.06 28.64
N TYR A 18 1.52 20.46 27.44
CA TYR A 18 0.61 19.38 27.10
C TYR A 18 1.33 18.23 26.41
N MET A 19 0.82 17.03 26.62
CA MET A 19 1.24 15.82 25.95
C MET A 19 0.06 15.17 25.24
N VAL A 20 0.18 14.96 23.94
CA VAL A 20 -0.79 14.22 23.12
C VAL A 20 -0.33 12.79 22.96
N MET A 21 -1.24 11.85 23.19
CA MET A 21 -1.04 10.42 22.99
C MET A 21 -2.13 9.86 22.09
N ILE A 22 -1.74 8.99 21.17
CA ILE A 22 -2.66 8.14 20.42
C ILE A 22 -2.38 6.71 20.82
N GLU A 23 -3.37 6.05 21.40
CA GLU A 23 -3.30 4.69 21.89
C GLU A 23 -4.22 3.79 21.09
N ARG A 24 -3.84 2.53 20.90
CA ARG A 24 -4.72 1.50 20.35
C ARG A 24 -4.53 0.20 21.10
N SER A 25 -5.61 -0.33 21.69
CA SER A 25 -5.59 -1.61 22.42
C SER A 25 -4.47 -1.68 23.46
N GLY A 26 -4.32 -0.60 24.22
CA GLY A 26 -3.31 -0.48 25.29
C GLY A 26 -1.88 -0.16 24.81
N LYS A 27 -1.61 -0.16 23.49
CA LYS A 27 -0.30 0.22 22.95
C LYS A 27 -0.29 1.70 22.57
N ILE A 28 0.71 2.44 23.03
CA ILE A 28 0.96 3.83 22.59
C ILE A 28 1.55 3.79 21.18
N LEU A 29 0.90 4.52 20.28
CA LEU A 29 1.27 4.60 18.88
C LEU A 29 2.07 5.86 18.58
N LEU A 30 1.72 6.95 19.25
CA LEU A 30 2.35 8.25 19.07
C LEU A 30 2.23 9.05 20.36
N GLN A 31 3.35 9.57 20.85
CA GLN A 31 3.43 10.44 22.02
C GLN A 31 4.21 11.70 21.68
N LEU A 32 3.54 12.85 21.83
CA LEU A 32 4.06 14.15 21.41
C LEU A 32 3.85 15.20 22.50
N LEU A 33 4.92 15.88 22.89
CA LEU A 33 4.87 17.11 23.66
C LEU A 33 4.47 18.28 22.75
N VAL A 34 3.48 19.06 23.17
CA VAL A 34 2.87 20.14 22.39
C VAL A 34 2.65 21.39 23.25
N GLN A 35 2.62 22.55 22.59
CA GLN A 35 2.50 23.84 23.28
C GLN A 35 1.04 24.26 23.55
N GLU A 36 0.11 23.70 22.79
CA GLU A 36 -1.29 24.11 22.78
C GLU A 36 -2.20 22.87 22.82
N ARG A 37 -3.41 23.01 23.38
CA ARG A 37 -4.42 21.92 23.39
C ARG A 37 -5.01 21.60 22.01
N TRP A 38 -4.87 22.55 21.09
CA TRP A 38 -5.23 22.42 19.68
C TRP A 38 -4.55 23.54 18.91
N PRO A 39 -4.04 23.34 17.69
CA PRO A 39 -3.40 24.42 16.96
C PRO A 39 -4.35 25.58 16.74
N GLY A 40 -3.98 26.75 17.27
CA GLY A 40 -4.77 27.98 17.21
C GLY A 40 -4.82 28.61 15.82
N GLN A 41 -4.91 29.94 15.76
CA GLN A 41 -5.13 30.67 14.49
C GLN A 41 -4.01 30.49 13.45
N LYS A 42 -2.76 30.33 13.89
CA LYS A 42 -1.62 30.02 13.00
C LYS A 42 -1.75 28.62 12.36
N GLY A 43 -2.50 27.73 13.03
CA GLY A 43 -2.88 26.39 12.60
C GLY A 43 -1.72 25.41 12.40
N ASN A 44 -0.53 25.71 12.93
CA ASN A 44 0.58 24.78 13.04
C ASN A 44 1.29 24.92 14.40
N VAL A 45 1.45 23.80 15.09
CA VAL A 45 2.16 23.70 16.39
C VAL A 45 3.34 22.75 16.23
N PHE A 46 4.51 23.16 16.69
CA PHE A 46 5.69 22.29 16.72
C PHE A 46 5.53 21.27 17.85
N CYS A 47 5.90 20.02 17.56
CA CYS A 47 5.77 18.90 18.47
C CYS A 47 7.13 18.25 18.69
N LEU A 48 7.40 17.81 19.92
CA LEU A 48 8.55 16.96 20.24
C LEU A 48 8.08 15.54 20.47
N ARG A 49 8.76 14.56 19.86
CA ARG A 49 8.52 13.15 20.14
C ARG A 49 9.16 12.77 21.47
N VAL A 50 8.43 11.96 22.24
CA VAL A 50 8.94 11.31 23.44
C VAL A 50 9.12 9.83 23.10
N GLU A 51 10.30 9.28 23.34
CA GLU A 51 10.64 7.88 23.01
C GLU A 51 10.40 6.91 24.17
N HIS A 52 10.19 7.39 25.39
CA HIS A 52 10.07 6.56 26.59
C HIS A 52 8.62 6.50 27.11
N ASP A 53 8.24 5.35 27.69
CA ASP A 53 7.03 5.14 28.51
C ASP A 53 7.08 5.93 29.85
N GLU A 54 7.75 7.07 29.87
CA GLU A 54 7.61 8.03 30.96
C GLU A 54 6.19 8.59 30.86
N HIS A 55 5.32 8.01 31.68
CA HIS A 55 4.02 8.55 32.00
C HIS A 55 4.19 9.38 33.26
N PRO A 56 4.50 10.70 33.15
CA PRO A 56 4.31 11.55 34.31
C PRO A 56 2.86 11.34 34.77
N ASP A 57 2.68 11.17 36.07
CA ASP A 57 1.39 10.94 36.72
C ASP A 57 0.58 12.24 36.63
N ALA A 58 0.10 12.50 35.43
CA ALA A 58 -0.33 13.79 34.95
C ALA A 58 -1.83 13.78 34.71
N ALA A 59 -2.49 14.86 35.14
CA ALA A 59 -3.92 15.04 34.97
C ALA A 59 -4.33 14.90 33.50
N GLU A 60 -5.28 14.01 33.24
CA GLU A 60 -5.89 13.86 31.92
C GLU A 60 -6.77 15.07 31.62
N VAL A 61 -6.43 15.77 30.54
CA VAL A 61 -7.12 16.98 30.06
C VAL A 61 -8.24 16.62 29.09
N GLU A 62 -8.02 15.63 28.23
CA GLU A 62 -8.98 15.20 27.22
C GLU A 62 -8.76 13.72 26.87
N CYS A 63 -9.84 12.95 26.72
CA CYS A 63 -9.81 11.59 26.19
C CYS A 63 -10.98 11.38 25.22
N LEU A 64 -10.66 11.10 23.95
CA LEU A 64 -11.64 11.02 22.87
C LEU A 64 -11.43 9.77 22.01
N PRO A 65 -12.51 9.18 21.47
CA PRO A 65 -12.39 8.17 20.42
C PRO A 65 -11.77 8.76 19.14
N VAL A 66 -10.94 7.97 18.45
CA VAL A 66 -10.42 8.30 17.12
C VAL A 66 -11.27 7.58 16.07
N VAL A 67 -12.00 8.36 15.26
CA VAL A 67 -12.84 7.87 14.15
C VAL A 67 -11.99 7.36 13.00
N SER A 68 -10.91 8.08 12.67
CA SER A 68 -10.02 7.70 11.57
C SER A 68 -8.59 8.09 11.88
N LEU A 69 -7.67 7.18 11.57
CA LEU A 69 -6.24 7.38 11.68
C LEU A 69 -5.59 6.83 10.42
N ARG A 70 -5.09 7.71 9.55
CA ARG A 70 -4.56 7.33 8.23
C ARG A 70 -3.22 8.01 7.97
N ARG A 71 -2.26 7.24 7.44
CA ARG A 71 -0.96 7.76 7.01
C ARG A 71 -1.04 8.13 5.52
N TYR A 72 -0.44 9.27 5.16
CA TYR A 72 -0.23 9.72 3.79
C TYR A 72 1.22 10.19 3.64
N GLY A 73 2.12 9.29 3.23
CA GLY A 73 3.56 9.53 3.20
C GLY A 73 4.09 10.07 4.54
N LYS A 74 4.52 11.34 4.54
CA LYS A 74 5.05 12.05 5.73
C LYS A 74 3.99 12.56 6.71
N ARG A 75 2.70 12.34 6.45
CA ARG A 75 1.59 12.86 7.27
C ARG A 75 0.84 11.72 7.96
N LEU A 76 0.42 11.95 9.19
CA LEU A 76 -0.57 11.15 9.91
C LEU A 76 -1.83 12.01 10.09
N ALA A 77 -2.87 11.71 9.32
CA ALA A 77 -4.18 12.34 9.41
C ALA A 77 -5.00 11.68 10.52
N VAL A 78 -5.58 12.50 11.38
CA VAL A 78 -6.39 12.07 12.53
C VAL A 78 -7.76 12.73 12.44
N VAL A 79 -8.81 11.93 12.66
CA VAL A 79 -10.18 12.38 12.80
C VAL A 79 -10.70 11.94 14.18
N LEU A 80 -10.98 12.91 15.04
CA LEU A 80 -11.49 12.73 16.39
C LEU A 80 -13.03 12.73 16.40
N ASP A 81 -13.61 12.00 17.35
CA ASP A 81 -15.06 11.97 17.55
C ASP A 81 -15.55 13.18 18.34
N ARG A 82 -15.66 14.33 17.65
CA ARG A 82 -16.24 15.57 18.19
C ARG A 82 -16.75 16.50 17.09
N ALA A 83 -17.58 17.48 17.47
CA ALA A 83 -18.20 18.40 16.51
C ALA A 83 -17.23 19.45 15.95
N LYS A 84 -16.43 20.09 16.81
CA LYS A 84 -15.47 21.13 16.45
C LYS A 84 -14.05 20.60 16.56
N ASN A 85 -13.10 21.17 15.80
CA ASN A 85 -11.68 20.80 15.88
C ASN A 85 -11.44 19.30 15.71
N LYS A 86 -12.15 18.65 14.79
CA LYS A 86 -12.13 17.18 14.66
C LYS A 86 -11.07 16.62 13.73
N ARG A 87 -10.46 17.43 12.86
CA ARG A 87 -9.50 16.98 11.84
C ARG A 87 -8.16 17.69 12.01
N CYS A 88 -7.11 16.90 12.11
CA CYS A 88 -5.74 17.40 12.13
C CYS A 88 -4.78 16.43 11.44
N ASP A 89 -3.59 16.93 11.15
CA ASP A 89 -2.47 16.13 10.71
C ASP A 89 -1.25 16.32 11.60
N PHE A 90 -0.47 15.28 11.80
CA PHE A 90 0.93 15.39 12.18
C PHE A 90 1.81 15.22 10.95
N LEU A 91 2.61 16.23 10.63
CA LEU A 91 3.60 16.19 9.56
C LEU A 91 4.97 15.89 10.14
N PHE A 92 5.56 14.78 9.73
CA PHE A 92 6.89 14.34 10.10
C PHE A 92 7.89 14.78 9.01
N LEU A 93 8.91 15.53 9.38
CA LEU A 93 9.96 15.99 8.48
C LEU A 93 11.31 15.58 9.02
N THR A 94 12.25 15.30 8.13
CA THR A 94 13.65 15.07 8.50
C THR A 94 14.50 16.14 7.85
N LYS A 95 15.33 16.78 8.67
CA LYS A 95 16.26 17.80 8.23
C LYS A 95 17.66 17.38 8.59
N GLN A 96 18.60 17.65 7.70
CA GLN A 96 20.02 17.50 8.00
C GLN A 96 20.44 18.63 8.95
N TYR A 97 21.29 18.31 9.92
CA TYR A 97 21.92 19.35 10.73
C TYR A 97 22.82 20.19 9.82
N LYS A 98 22.76 21.52 9.95
CA LYS A 98 23.61 22.43 9.16
C LYS A 98 25.07 22.41 9.63
N THR A 99 25.30 22.06 10.89
CA THR A 99 26.58 22.22 11.60
C THR A 99 27.18 20.89 12.09
N ARG A 100 26.46 19.77 12.02
CA ARG A 100 26.94 18.45 12.44
C ARG A 100 26.53 17.41 11.40
N GLN A 101 27.29 16.32 11.29
CA GLN A 101 26.82 15.17 10.53
C GLN A 101 25.64 14.52 11.27
N GLY A 102 24.55 14.27 10.56
CA GLY A 102 23.34 13.64 11.09
C GLY A 102 22.07 14.38 10.67
N SER A 103 20.93 13.78 10.99
CA SER A 103 19.61 14.34 10.72
C SER A 103 18.77 14.41 12.00
N TYR A 104 17.76 15.30 12.00
CA TYR A 104 16.81 15.43 13.09
C TYR A 104 15.37 15.44 12.58
N GLU A 105 14.46 14.95 13.41
CA GLU A 105 13.03 14.95 13.16
C GLU A 105 12.41 16.30 13.56
N GLN A 106 11.50 16.80 12.73
CA GLN A 106 10.59 17.90 13.08
C GLN A 106 9.17 17.44 12.86
N ILE A 107 8.34 17.58 13.90
CA ILE A 107 6.94 17.18 13.84
C ILE A 107 6.08 18.43 13.98
N PHE A 108 5.11 18.57 13.09
CA PHE A 108 4.16 19.69 13.10
C PHE A 108 2.73 19.18 13.16
N TRP A 109 2.01 19.55 14.22
CA TRP A 109 0.58 19.36 14.32
C TRP A 109 -0.15 20.49 13.60
N ARG A 110 -0.93 20.16 12.59
CA ARG A 110 -1.59 21.12 11.70
C ARG A 110 -3.08 20.87 11.61
N THR A 111 -3.86 21.94 11.43
CA THR A 111 -5.31 21.86 11.26
C THR A 111 -5.72 21.98 9.80
N GLU A 112 -6.93 21.53 9.48
CA GLU A 112 -7.54 21.72 8.16
C GLU A 112 -7.52 23.20 7.72
N LYS A 113 -7.75 24.13 8.67
CA LYS A 113 -7.75 25.58 8.42
C LYS A 113 -6.38 26.08 7.95
N ALA A 114 -5.30 25.73 8.64
CA ALA A 114 -3.94 26.12 8.20
C ALA A 114 -3.54 25.53 6.84
N LEU A 115 -4.01 24.32 6.53
CA LEU A 115 -3.76 23.73 5.21
C LEU A 115 -4.45 24.52 4.10
N LYS A 116 -5.68 25.00 4.33
CA LYS A 116 -6.45 25.83 3.39
C LYS A 116 -5.81 27.21 3.19
N GLU A 117 -5.35 27.86 4.25
CA GLU A 117 -4.79 29.22 4.20
C GLU A 117 -3.41 29.26 3.56
N ARG A 118 -2.54 28.28 3.84
CA ARG A 118 -1.17 28.26 3.27
C ARG A 118 -1.11 27.89 1.79
N ARG A 119 -2.19 27.32 1.20
CA ARG A 119 -2.27 26.84 -0.20
C ARG A 119 -0.91 26.33 -0.73
N PRO A 120 -0.32 25.30 -0.11
CA PRO A 120 0.96 24.77 -0.60
C PRO A 120 0.79 24.43 -2.08
N ARG A 121 1.69 24.93 -2.94
CA ARG A 121 1.67 24.60 -4.38
C ARG A 121 1.55 23.08 -4.49
N VAL A 122 0.46 22.61 -5.09
CA VAL A 122 0.16 21.18 -5.23
C VAL A 122 1.30 20.57 -6.05
N ARG A 123 2.27 19.96 -5.36
CA ARG A 123 3.17 19.00 -5.96
C ARG A 123 2.53 17.66 -5.71
N LEU A 124 2.01 17.05 -6.77
CA LEU A 124 1.64 15.64 -6.72
C LEU A 124 2.89 14.87 -6.27
N SER A 125 2.76 14.00 -5.28
CA SER A 125 3.88 13.16 -4.80
C SER A 125 4.49 12.35 -5.94
N SER A 126 3.69 12.04 -6.96
CA SER A 126 4.08 11.36 -8.21
C SER A 126 4.97 12.17 -9.17
N HIS A 127 5.59 13.28 -8.72
CA HIS A 127 6.51 14.06 -9.56
C HIS A 127 7.93 13.48 -9.61
N THR A 128 8.21 12.43 -8.82
CA THR A 128 9.44 11.66 -8.91
C THR A 128 9.48 10.88 -10.22
N LYS A 129 10.49 11.16 -11.05
CA LYS A 129 10.75 10.47 -12.33
C LYS A 129 11.49 9.14 -12.13
N SER A 130 11.23 8.44 -11.03
CA SER A 130 11.79 7.11 -10.84
C SER A 130 11.11 6.19 -11.86
N PRO A 131 11.86 5.35 -12.60
CA PRO A 131 11.23 4.38 -13.48
C PRO A 131 10.35 3.43 -12.65
N VAL A 132 9.12 3.19 -13.10
CA VAL A 132 8.22 2.17 -12.53
C VAL A 132 8.55 0.81 -13.13
N HIS A 133 8.74 -0.21 -12.29
CA HIS A 133 8.97 -1.58 -12.74
C HIS A 133 7.62 -2.29 -12.95
N ILE A 134 7.03 -2.11 -14.13
CA ILE A 134 5.77 -2.76 -14.49
C ILE A 134 6.05 -4.15 -15.10
N VAL A 135 5.36 -5.16 -14.59
CA VAL A 135 5.32 -6.51 -15.15
C VAL A 135 3.96 -6.72 -15.81
N ILE A 136 3.99 -7.33 -17.00
CA ILE A 136 2.81 -7.68 -17.78
C ILE A 136 2.64 -9.19 -17.72
N ASP A 137 1.41 -9.63 -17.49
CA ASP A 137 1.12 -11.05 -17.52
C ASP A 137 1.47 -11.67 -18.89
N SER A 138 2.04 -12.86 -18.85
CA SER A 138 2.46 -13.58 -20.07
C SER A 138 1.29 -14.03 -20.94
N SER A 139 0.10 -14.23 -20.36
CA SER A 139 -1.12 -14.66 -21.07
C SER A 139 -1.91 -13.50 -21.69
N GLU A 140 -1.63 -12.24 -21.31
CA GLU A 140 -2.27 -11.07 -21.91
C GLU A 140 -1.88 -10.93 -23.39
N ARG A 141 -2.80 -11.26 -24.29
CA ARG A 141 -2.53 -11.29 -25.74
C ARG A 141 -2.29 -9.89 -26.33
N TYR A 142 -2.96 -8.88 -25.78
CA TYR A 142 -2.93 -7.52 -26.31
C TYR A 142 -2.54 -6.54 -25.20
N PRO A 143 -1.26 -6.55 -24.77
CA PRO A 143 -0.82 -5.76 -23.63
C PRO A 143 -0.76 -4.26 -23.95
N TRP A 144 -1.04 -3.43 -22.94
CA TRP A 144 -0.77 -1.99 -22.98
C TRP A 144 0.73 -1.73 -23.16
N LYS A 145 1.05 -0.55 -23.70
CA LYS A 145 2.43 -0.13 -23.98
C LYS A 145 2.83 1.04 -23.09
N PHE A 146 3.58 0.77 -22.03
CA PHE A 146 4.04 1.81 -21.12
C PHE A 146 5.31 2.51 -21.67
N PRO A 147 5.50 3.81 -21.36
CA PRO A 147 6.62 4.61 -21.88
C PRO A 147 7.96 4.42 -21.14
N ASP A 148 7.97 3.77 -19.97
CA ASP A 148 9.17 3.45 -19.17
C ASP A 148 9.93 2.22 -19.70
N PRO A 149 11.15 1.89 -19.22
CA PRO A 149 11.94 0.75 -19.71
C PRO A 149 11.09 -0.51 -19.89
N ALA A 150 11.37 -1.25 -20.97
CA ALA A 150 10.52 -2.29 -21.51
C ALA A 150 9.91 -3.19 -20.42
N PRO A 151 8.56 -3.19 -20.25
CA PRO A 151 7.90 -4.01 -19.24
C PRO A 151 8.26 -5.49 -19.40
N LEU A 152 8.63 -6.15 -18.30
CA LEU A 152 8.95 -7.57 -18.31
C LEU A 152 7.65 -8.38 -18.47
N ARG A 153 7.66 -9.39 -19.33
CA ARG A 153 6.56 -10.35 -19.44
C ARG A 153 6.83 -11.57 -18.57
N ARG A 154 5.93 -11.87 -17.64
CA ARG A 154 6.02 -13.04 -16.75
C ARG A 154 4.61 -13.49 -16.38
N GLN A 155 4.44 -14.76 -16.03
CA GLN A 155 3.22 -15.21 -15.37
C GLN A 155 3.02 -14.47 -14.04
N LEU A 156 1.89 -13.78 -13.92
CA LEU A 156 1.44 -13.16 -12.69
C LEU A 156 0.51 -14.13 -11.93
N PRO A 157 0.53 -14.10 -10.59
CA PRO A 157 -0.41 -14.87 -9.78
C PRO A 157 -1.86 -14.38 -9.94
N SER A 158 -2.06 -13.08 -10.10
CA SER A 158 -3.35 -12.44 -10.33
C SER A 158 -3.16 -11.09 -11.04
N GLY A 159 -4.17 -10.66 -11.80
CA GLY A 159 -4.15 -9.43 -12.59
C GLY A 159 -3.36 -9.54 -13.90
N ASP A 160 -3.61 -8.59 -14.81
CA ASP A 160 -2.91 -8.50 -16.09
C ASP A 160 -1.61 -7.68 -16.00
N TYR A 161 -1.53 -6.76 -15.04
CA TYR A 161 -0.39 -5.87 -14.83
C TYR A 161 -0.06 -5.76 -13.35
N ALA A 162 1.22 -5.73 -13.02
CA ALA A 162 1.69 -5.57 -11.65
C ALA A 162 2.82 -4.54 -11.55
N LEU A 163 2.82 -3.75 -10.46
CA LEU A 163 3.95 -2.94 -10.05
C LEU A 163 4.85 -3.77 -9.13
N MET A 164 6.13 -3.90 -9.51
CA MET A 164 7.14 -4.58 -8.73
C MET A 164 8.01 -3.57 -7.96
N GLN A 165 8.28 -3.87 -6.69
CA GLN A 165 9.29 -3.16 -5.88
C GLN A 165 10.00 -4.17 -4.99
N GLU A 166 11.33 -4.16 -4.95
CA GLU A 166 12.13 -5.09 -4.14
C GLU A 166 11.73 -6.58 -4.29
N GLY A 167 11.40 -6.99 -5.51
CA GLY A 167 11.00 -8.36 -5.82
C GLY A 167 9.57 -8.74 -5.41
N ARG A 168 8.76 -7.81 -4.89
CA ARG A 168 7.37 -8.00 -4.47
C ARG A 168 6.37 -7.31 -5.38
N ILE A 169 5.15 -7.84 -5.45
CA ILE A 169 4.01 -7.16 -6.07
C ILE A 169 3.44 -6.16 -5.06
N ILE A 170 3.50 -4.88 -5.38
CA ILE A 170 2.94 -3.81 -4.54
C ILE A 170 1.53 -3.43 -4.99
N ALA A 171 1.28 -3.53 -6.30
CA ALA A 171 0.00 -3.19 -6.89
C ALA A 171 -0.32 -4.09 -8.08
N VAL A 172 -1.60 -4.32 -8.32
CA VAL A 172 -2.13 -5.11 -9.43
C VAL A 172 -3.26 -4.36 -10.14
N VAL A 173 -3.32 -4.52 -11.46
CA VAL A 173 -4.40 -4.01 -12.29
C VAL A 173 -4.92 -5.15 -13.16
N GLU A 174 -6.21 -5.43 -13.02
CA GLU A 174 -6.97 -6.30 -13.93
C GLU A 174 -7.56 -5.44 -15.04
N ARG A 175 -7.31 -5.80 -16.29
CA ARG A 175 -7.85 -5.10 -17.46
C ARG A 175 -9.11 -5.82 -17.94
N LYS A 176 -10.15 -5.05 -18.25
CA LYS A 176 -11.40 -5.60 -18.77
C LYS A 176 -11.93 -4.79 -19.94
N THR A 177 -12.22 -5.45 -21.06
CA THR A 177 -13.01 -4.83 -22.13
C THR A 177 -14.49 -4.92 -21.79
N ILE A 178 -15.33 -4.17 -22.51
CA ILE A 178 -16.78 -4.23 -22.31
C ILE A 178 -17.32 -5.64 -22.61
N GLU A 179 -16.83 -6.29 -23.67
CA GLU A 179 -17.27 -7.64 -24.07
C GLU A 179 -16.88 -8.68 -23.02
N ASN A 180 -15.64 -8.62 -22.50
CA ASN A 180 -15.18 -9.54 -21.47
C ASN A 180 -15.98 -9.35 -20.18
N LEU A 181 -16.27 -8.11 -19.79
CA LEU A 181 -17.07 -7.84 -18.59
C LEU A 181 -18.51 -8.37 -18.74
N LEU A 182 -19.13 -8.20 -19.91
CA LEU A 182 -20.44 -8.77 -20.19
C LEU A 182 -20.41 -10.31 -20.13
N ALA A 183 -19.37 -10.94 -20.65
CA ALA A 183 -19.19 -12.39 -20.54
C ALA A 183 -19.03 -12.85 -19.07
N ASP A 184 -18.34 -12.05 -18.24
CA ASP A 184 -18.15 -12.32 -16.82
C ASP A 184 -19.45 -12.17 -16.01
N PHE A 185 -20.37 -11.27 -16.42
CA PHE A 185 -21.71 -11.20 -15.80
C PHE A 185 -22.49 -12.52 -15.94
N GLY A 186 -22.30 -13.26 -17.04
CA GLY A 186 -22.90 -14.59 -17.22
C GLY A 186 -22.34 -15.66 -16.30
N ARG A 187 -21.20 -15.39 -15.64
CA ARG A 187 -20.51 -16.29 -14.72
C ARG A 187 -20.22 -15.59 -13.39
N MET A 188 -21.20 -14.82 -12.90
CA MET A 188 -21.05 -13.88 -11.78
C MET A 188 -20.35 -14.49 -10.55
N HIS A 189 -20.71 -15.72 -10.16
CA HIS A 189 -20.07 -16.39 -9.02
C HIS A 189 -18.56 -16.62 -9.21
N ALA A 190 -18.15 -17.08 -10.40
CA ALA A 190 -16.73 -17.26 -10.70
C ALA A 190 -16.02 -15.90 -10.79
N PHE A 191 -16.72 -14.88 -11.30
CA PHE A 191 -16.16 -13.53 -11.35
C PHE A 191 -15.93 -12.95 -9.95
N HIS A 192 -16.88 -13.11 -9.03
CA HIS A 192 -16.68 -12.73 -7.61
C HIS A 192 -15.47 -13.43 -6.98
N GLN A 193 -15.22 -14.70 -7.30
CA GLN A 193 -14.02 -15.40 -6.82
C GLN A 193 -12.73 -14.76 -7.36
N GLN A 194 -12.68 -14.43 -8.65
CA GLN A 194 -11.54 -13.74 -9.26
C GLN A 194 -11.31 -12.36 -8.65
N LEU A 195 -12.37 -11.58 -8.44
CA LEU A 195 -12.28 -10.26 -7.82
C LEU A 195 -11.85 -10.36 -6.35
N SER A 196 -12.29 -11.39 -5.62
CA SER A 196 -11.86 -11.66 -4.25
C SER A 196 -10.36 -11.96 -4.17
N GLU A 197 -9.83 -12.74 -5.12
CA GLU A 197 -8.39 -12.99 -5.24
C GLU A 197 -7.63 -11.69 -5.52
N LEU A 198 -8.14 -10.85 -6.42
CA LEU A 198 -7.56 -9.55 -6.74
C LEU A 198 -7.57 -8.60 -5.52
N GLU A 199 -8.61 -8.62 -4.69
CA GLU A 199 -8.72 -7.82 -3.46
C GLU A 199 -7.70 -8.21 -2.37
N THR A 200 -7.04 -9.36 -2.49
CA THR A 200 -5.97 -9.74 -1.54
C THR A 200 -4.73 -8.85 -1.66
N TYR A 201 -4.58 -8.11 -2.76
CA TYR A 201 -3.49 -7.18 -2.95
C TYR A 201 -3.84 -5.81 -2.38
N ARG A 202 -2.90 -5.23 -1.62
CA ARG A 202 -3.06 -3.91 -0.96
C ARG A 202 -3.49 -2.80 -1.92
N HIS A 203 -2.98 -2.82 -3.15
CA HIS A 203 -3.31 -1.86 -4.20
C HIS A 203 -3.78 -2.57 -5.46
N ALA A 204 -5.04 -3.00 -5.45
CA ALA A 204 -5.71 -3.59 -6.61
C ALA A 204 -6.59 -2.58 -7.33
N ALA A 205 -6.83 -2.77 -8.63
CA ALA A 205 -7.87 -2.07 -9.38
C ALA A 205 -8.38 -2.92 -10.56
N LEU A 206 -9.69 -2.83 -10.83
CA LEU A 206 -10.31 -3.33 -12.05
C LEU A 206 -10.51 -2.16 -13.01
N VAL A 207 -9.81 -2.17 -14.14
CA VAL A 207 -9.85 -1.08 -15.13
C VAL A 207 -10.60 -1.53 -16.37
N ILE A 208 -11.74 -0.89 -16.60
CA ILE A 208 -12.68 -1.20 -17.69
C ILE A 208 -12.46 -0.23 -18.84
N GLU A 209 -12.21 -0.75 -20.04
CA GLU A 209 -11.99 0.02 -21.27
C GLU A 209 -13.31 0.51 -21.91
N ALA A 210 -14.22 1.06 -21.08
CA ALA A 210 -15.51 1.61 -21.49
C ALA A 210 -15.96 2.71 -20.53
N ASN A 211 -16.89 3.57 -20.95
CA ASN A 211 -17.55 4.49 -20.04
C ASN A 211 -18.70 3.78 -19.34
N TYR A 212 -19.04 4.18 -18.12
CA TYR A 212 -20.22 3.64 -17.44
C TYR A 212 -21.50 3.86 -18.27
N SER A 213 -21.61 5.00 -18.96
CA SER A 213 -22.75 5.31 -19.84
C SER A 213 -22.90 4.35 -21.03
N ASP A 214 -21.85 3.61 -21.38
CA ASP A 214 -21.93 2.62 -22.46
C ASP A 214 -22.75 1.40 -22.04
N PHE A 215 -22.77 1.06 -20.75
CA PHE A 215 -23.60 -0.02 -20.20
C PHE A 215 -25.09 0.32 -20.13
N LEU A 216 -25.42 1.61 -20.26
CA LEU A 216 -26.79 2.12 -20.21
C LEU A 216 -27.44 2.23 -21.59
N LYS A 217 -26.69 1.98 -22.67
CA LYS A 217 -27.14 2.13 -24.05
C LYS A 217 -27.53 0.77 -24.63
N PRO A 218 -28.79 0.53 -25.01
CA PRO A 218 -29.21 -0.75 -25.60
C PRO A 218 -28.36 -1.16 -26.81
N GLU A 219 -27.98 -0.17 -27.63
CA GLU A 219 -27.23 -0.35 -28.88
C GLU A 219 -25.81 -0.90 -28.67
N LYS A 220 -25.27 -0.77 -27.45
CA LYS A 220 -23.95 -1.29 -27.08
C LYS A 220 -24.05 -2.61 -26.31
N MET A 221 -25.25 -3.00 -25.88
CA MET A 221 -25.49 -4.16 -25.02
C MET A 221 -26.12 -5.30 -25.82
N ASN A 222 -25.29 -6.22 -26.31
CA ASN A 222 -25.75 -7.29 -27.20
C ASN A 222 -26.46 -8.45 -26.46
N PHE A 223 -26.09 -8.71 -25.20
CA PHE A 223 -26.51 -9.92 -24.47
C PHE A 223 -27.47 -9.66 -23.32
N TYR A 224 -27.42 -8.46 -22.73
CA TYR A 224 -28.18 -8.13 -21.53
C TYR A 224 -28.87 -6.78 -21.67
N PRO A 225 -30.06 -6.59 -21.08
CA PRO A 225 -30.68 -5.27 -21.05
C PRO A 225 -29.86 -4.31 -20.17
N PRO A 226 -29.84 -3.00 -20.47
CA PRO A 226 -29.15 -1.99 -19.65
C PRO A 226 -29.50 -1.99 -18.16
N SER A 227 -30.73 -2.38 -17.81
CA SER A 227 -31.17 -2.50 -16.42
C SER A 227 -30.46 -3.63 -15.68
N PHE A 228 -30.13 -4.74 -16.36
CA PHE A 228 -29.39 -5.84 -15.79
C PHE A 228 -27.91 -5.48 -15.62
N THR A 229 -27.28 -4.88 -16.63
CA THR A 229 -25.86 -4.50 -16.55
C THR A 229 -25.61 -3.46 -15.46
N ALA A 230 -26.50 -2.49 -15.31
CA ALA A 230 -26.44 -1.51 -14.22
C ALA A 230 -26.52 -2.18 -12.84
N ARG A 231 -27.42 -3.16 -12.67
CA ARG A 231 -27.55 -3.94 -11.42
C ARG A 231 -26.32 -4.79 -11.15
N ALA A 232 -25.81 -5.51 -12.16
CA ALA A 232 -24.62 -6.34 -12.05
C ALA A 232 -23.40 -5.52 -11.61
N ILE A 233 -23.17 -4.34 -12.22
CA ILE A 233 -22.08 -3.44 -11.83
C ILE A 233 -22.24 -2.97 -10.39
N ALA A 234 -23.46 -2.58 -10.00
CA ALA A 234 -23.74 -2.13 -8.64
C ALA A 234 -23.52 -3.24 -7.60
N GLU A 235 -23.95 -4.47 -7.92
CA GLU A 235 -23.75 -5.66 -7.10
C GLU A 235 -22.26 -5.97 -6.90
N ILE A 236 -21.46 -5.94 -7.96
CA ILE A 236 -20.01 -6.14 -7.87
C ILE A 236 -19.37 -5.09 -6.96
N GLN A 237 -19.70 -3.80 -7.13
CA GLN A 237 -19.14 -2.75 -6.26
C GLN A 237 -19.60 -2.86 -4.80
N ALA A 238 -20.82 -3.35 -4.56
CA ALA A 238 -21.33 -3.56 -3.21
C ALA A 238 -20.65 -4.76 -2.52
N PHE A 239 -20.38 -5.84 -3.24
CA PHE A 239 -19.69 -7.02 -2.70
C PHE A 239 -18.17 -6.86 -2.61
N HIS A 240 -17.57 -6.01 -3.45
CA HIS A 240 -16.13 -5.71 -3.48
C HIS A 240 -15.86 -4.23 -3.19
N PRO A 241 -16.23 -3.71 -1.99
CA PRO A 241 -16.11 -2.29 -1.66
C PRO A 241 -14.65 -1.83 -1.54
N GLY A 242 -13.71 -2.76 -1.40
CA GLY A 242 -12.28 -2.48 -1.34
C GLY A 242 -11.63 -2.33 -2.71
N LEU A 243 -12.26 -2.86 -3.77
CA LEU A 243 -11.73 -2.88 -5.13
C LEU A 243 -12.22 -1.66 -5.94
N PRO A 244 -11.33 -0.73 -6.30
CA PRO A 244 -11.65 0.34 -7.23
C PRO A 244 -12.00 -0.24 -8.61
N MET A 245 -13.20 0.10 -9.10
CA MET A 245 -13.64 -0.22 -10.45
C MET A 245 -13.66 1.06 -11.30
N ILE A 246 -12.81 1.11 -12.32
CA ILE A 246 -12.53 2.33 -13.09
C ILE A 246 -13.06 2.19 -14.51
N PHE A 247 -14.06 3.00 -14.86
CA PHE A 247 -14.57 3.13 -16.22
C PHE A 247 -13.71 4.13 -16.99
N ALA A 248 -12.64 3.65 -17.62
CA ALA A 248 -11.63 4.50 -18.24
C ALA A 248 -11.98 4.93 -19.67
N GLY A 249 -13.14 4.57 -20.19
CA GLY A 249 -13.63 5.02 -21.50
C GLY A 249 -13.05 4.24 -22.67
N ASN A 250 -11.74 4.23 -22.85
CA ASN A 250 -11.08 3.48 -23.92
C ASN A 250 -9.69 2.97 -23.50
N ARG A 251 -9.10 2.12 -24.33
CA ARG A 251 -7.78 1.51 -24.12
C ARG A 251 -6.66 2.51 -23.79
N LYS A 252 -6.59 3.65 -24.48
CA LYS A 252 -5.52 4.65 -24.25
C LYS A 252 -5.67 5.31 -22.87
N CYS A 253 -6.90 5.65 -22.51
CA CYS A 253 -7.22 6.23 -21.22
C CYS A 253 -7.02 5.23 -20.07
N ALA A 254 -7.38 3.96 -20.27
CA ALA A 254 -7.14 2.88 -19.32
C ALA A 254 -5.64 2.68 -19.05
N GLN A 255 -4.83 2.64 -20.11
CA GLN A 255 -3.39 2.58 -20.01
C GLN A 255 -2.80 3.76 -19.23
N GLU A 256 -3.18 5.00 -19.58
CA GLU A 256 -2.68 6.19 -18.90
C GLU A 256 -3.08 6.20 -17.42
N TRP A 257 -4.34 5.82 -17.11
CA TRP A 257 -4.80 5.72 -15.74
C TRP A 257 -3.99 4.70 -14.94
N ALA A 258 -3.80 3.49 -15.46
CA ALA A 258 -3.02 2.44 -14.81
C ALA A 258 -1.55 2.86 -14.61
N TYR A 259 -0.97 3.53 -15.60
CA TYR A 259 0.38 4.08 -15.51
C TYR A 259 0.51 5.10 -14.37
N ARG A 260 -0.41 6.07 -14.29
CA ARG A 260 -0.42 7.07 -13.20
C ARG A 260 -0.71 6.47 -11.84
N PHE A 261 -1.56 5.44 -11.79
CA PHE A 261 -1.86 4.69 -10.58
C PHE A 261 -0.60 4.03 -10.01
N PHE A 262 0.16 3.29 -10.84
CA PHE A 262 1.43 2.70 -10.42
C PHE A 262 2.46 3.74 -9.97
N PHE A 263 2.60 4.84 -10.70
CA PHE A 263 3.48 5.95 -10.30
C PHE A 263 3.12 6.53 -8.93
N ALA A 264 1.83 6.75 -8.68
CA ALA A 264 1.37 7.31 -7.41
C ALA A 264 1.66 6.36 -6.24
N ILE A 265 1.55 5.04 -6.46
CA ILE A 265 1.83 4.02 -5.45
C ILE A 265 3.31 3.94 -5.15
N GLN A 266 4.17 3.84 -6.18
CA GLN A 266 5.63 3.83 -5.97
C GLN A 266 6.08 5.07 -5.21
N ALA A 267 5.60 6.25 -5.60
CA ALA A 267 5.92 7.49 -4.90
C ALA A 267 5.45 7.49 -3.44
N HIS A 268 4.32 6.82 -3.13
CA HIS A 268 3.83 6.71 -1.76
C HIS A 268 4.66 5.73 -0.91
N GLU A 269 5.08 4.61 -1.48
CA GLU A 269 5.96 3.63 -0.80
C GLU A 269 7.35 4.22 -0.55
N ASP A 270 7.93 4.94 -1.52
CA ASP A 270 9.22 5.62 -1.36
C ASP A 270 9.17 6.68 -0.23
N ASP A 271 8.04 7.38 -0.07
CA ASP A 271 7.82 8.37 1.01
C ASP A 271 7.55 7.71 2.38
N ALA A 272 7.15 6.44 2.42
CA ALA A 272 6.79 5.71 3.65
C ALA A 272 7.99 5.11 4.39
N SER A 273 9.14 4.92 3.72
CA SER A 273 10.38 4.29 4.21
C SER A 273 11.14 5.05 5.31
N HIS A 274 10.48 5.88 6.12
CA HIS A 274 11.11 6.59 7.24
C HIS A 274 11.20 5.69 8.50
N PRO A 275 12.38 5.42 9.07
CA PRO A 275 12.58 4.34 10.06
C PRO A 275 11.85 4.55 11.39
N ALA A 276 11.63 5.78 11.85
CA ALA A 276 10.89 6.07 13.09
C ALA A 276 9.37 5.78 13.01
N VAL A 277 8.91 5.21 11.89
CA VAL A 277 7.50 5.07 11.49
C VAL A 277 7.12 3.61 11.18
N ALA A 278 8.08 2.79 10.74
CA ALA A 278 7.86 1.35 10.49
C ALA A 278 7.43 0.60 11.77
N GLU A 279 7.98 1.01 12.92
CA GLU A 279 7.70 0.43 14.24
C GLU A 279 6.26 0.70 14.72
N THR A 280 5.71 1.86 14.35
CA THR A 280 4.32 2.23 14.61
C THR A 280 3.42 1.33 13.76
N LEU A 281 3.62 1.24 12.44
CA LEU A 281 2.75 0.50 11.50
C LEU A 281 2.67 -1.02 11.73
N ALA A 282 3.75 -1.67 12.20
CA ALA A 282 3.74 -3.11 12.51
C ALA A 282 2.65 -3.50 13.54
N SER A 283 2.10 -2.54 14.28
CA SER A 283 1.04 -2.75 15.28
C SER A 283 -0.39 -2.48 14.82
N TYR A 284 -0.63 -2.10 13.56
CA TYR A 284 -1.93 -1.58 13.10
C TYR A 284 -2.89 -2.60 12.47
N GLY A 285 -2.49 -3.87 12.38
CA GLY A 285 -3.21 -4.84 11.55
C GLY A 285 -2.96 -4.51 10.08
N ALA A 286 -2.21 -5.38 9.42
CA ALA A 286 -1.92 -5.22 8.01
C ALA A 286 -3.23 -5.23 7.21
N PRO A 287 -3.46 -4.28 6.28
CA PRO A 287 -4.35 -4.55 5.14
C PRO A 287 -3.79 -5.77 4.39
N PRO A 288 -4.61 -6.51 3.62
CA PRO A 288 -4.20 -7.80 3.09
C PRO A 288 -2.83 -7.70 2.39
N GLU A 289 -1.85 -8.40 2.96
CA GLU A 289 -0.45 -8.44 2.54
C GLU A 289 -0.27 -9.62 1.60
N HIS A 290 -0.93 -9.59 0.45
CA HIS A 290 -0.53 -10.46 -0.65
C HIS A 290 0.45 -9.72 -1.55
N ASP A 291 1.73 -10.07 -1.45
CA ASP A 291 2.86 -9.49 -2.20
C ASP A 291 3.26 -10.34 -3.41
N GLY A 292 2.33 -11.17 -3.88
CA GLY A 292 2.49 -12.15 -4.95
C GLY A 292 2.47 -13.60 -4.47
N GLY A 293 2.43 -13.82 -3.15
CA GLY A 293 2.26 -15.12 -2.52
C GLY A 293 3.56 -15.90 -2.36
N THR A 294 3.41 -17.15 -1.94
CA THR A 294 4.51 -18.00 -1.43
C THR A 294 5.74 -18.07 -2.34
N PHE A 295 5.56 -18.02 -3.66
CA PHE A 295 6.68 -17.99 -4.60
C PHE A 295 7.57 -16.74 -4.44
N TYR A 296 6.96 -15.55 -4.28
CA TYR A 296 7.66 -14.28 -4.15
C TYR A 296 8.34 -14.14 -2.80
N ASP A 297 7.70 -14.65 -1.74
CA ASP A 297 8.32 -14.77 -0.42
C ASP A 297 9.57 -15.64 -0.44
N ILE A 298 9.48 -16.83 -1.06
CA ILE A 298 10.61 -17.75 -1.21
C ILE A 298 11.73 -17.07 -2.01
N ARG A 299 11.39 -16.41 -3.11
CA ARG A 299 12.37 -15.70 -3.95
C ARG A 299 13.12 -14.62 -3.15
N ARG A 300 12.39 -13.74 -2.44
CA ARG A 300 13.00 -12.67 -1.63
C ARG A 300 13.89 -13.25 -0.54
N HIS A 301 13.42 -14.31 0.13
CA HIS A 301 14.20 -14.97 1.17
C HIS A 301 15.48 -15.61 0.61
N ILE A 302 15.41 -16.21 -0.57
CA ILE A 302 16.60 -16.64 -1.29
C ILE A 302 17.50 -15.44 -1.55
N GLU A 303 17.03 -14.40 -2.26
CA GLU A 303 17.85 -13.26 -2.70
C GLU A 303 18.55 -12.52 -1.53
N HIS A 304 17.83 -12.22 -0.45
CA HIS A 304 18.33 -11.33 0.61
C HIS A 304 18.78 -12.02 1.90
N HIS A 305 18.25 -13.21 2.23
CA HIS A 305 18.46 -13.82 3.55
C HIS A 305 19.30 -15.10 3.50
N LEU A 306 19.25 -15.86 2.41
CA LEU A 306 20.05 -17.08 2.30
C LEU A 306 21.50 -16.81 1.88
N PRO A 307 22.46 -17.67 2.27
CA PRO A 307 23.83 -17.59 1.79
C PRO A 307 23.92 -17.79 0.25
N PRO A 308 25.05 -17.39 -0.39
CA PRO A 308 25.26 -17.56 -1.83
C PRO A 308 25.05 -18.99 -2.32
N CYS A 309 25.37 -19.98 -1.49
CA CYS A 309 25.05 -21.38 -1.69
C CYS A 309 24.14 -21.86 -0.55
N PHE A 310 23.00 -22.48 -0.88
CA PHE A 310 22.01 -22.90 0.10
C PHE A 310 21.36 -24.23 -0.28
N THR A 311 20.66 -24.87 0.67
CA THR A 311 19.93 -26.12 0.43
C THR A 311 18.43 -25.90 0.61
N ILE A 312 17.61 -26.84 0.12
CA ILE A 312 16.16 -26.81 0.35
C ILE A 312 15.81 -26.92 1.84
N ALA A 313 16.69 -27.47 2.68
CA ALA A 313 16.46 -27.53 4.12
C ALA A 313 16.40 -26.13 4.75
N HIS A 314 17.21 -25.18 4.27
CA HIS A 314 17.13 -23.78 4.72
C HIS A 314 15.76 -23.16 4.41
N LEU A 315 15.17 -23.50 3.25
CA LEU A 315 13.84 -23.03 2.89
C LEU A 315 12.73 -23.69 3.70
N ARG A 316 12.84 -24.98 4.02
CA ARG A 316 11.89 -25.67 4.92
C ARG A 316 11.86 -25.03 6.31
N GLN A 317 13.03 -24.61 6.81
CA GLN A 317 13.13 -23.94 8.10
C GLN A 317 12.51 -22.53 8.06
N ALA A 318 12.74 -21.78 6.98
CA ALA A 318 12.19 -20.45 6.80
C ALA A 318 10.67 -20.44 6.51
N PHE A 319 10.15 -21.49 5.88
CA PHE A 319 8.76 -21.59 5.43
C PHE A 319 8.11 -22.92 5.87
N PRO A 320 7.92 -23.16 7.18
CA PRO A 320 7.44 -24.44 7.71
C PRO A 320 5.99 -24.78 7.29
N ALA A 321 5.19 -23.76 6.96
CA ALA A 321 3.80 -23.91 6.50
C ALA A 321 3.67 -24.21 4.98
N VAL A 322 4.78 -24.18 4.24
CA VAL A 322 4.79 -24.36 2.78
C VAL A 322 5.16 -25.78 2.40
N SER A 323 4.39 -26.42 1.52
CA SER A 323 4.64 -27.80 1.11
C SER A 323 5.97 -27.96 0.35
N ASP A 324 6.64 -29.11 0.52
CA ASP A 324 7.92 -29.38 -0.16
C ASP A 324 7.81 -29.33 -1.68
N THR A 325 6.64 -29.71 -2.22
CA THR A 325 6.32 -29.61 -3.65
C THR A 325 6.32 -28.15 -4.13
N ALA A 326 5.72 -27.23 -3.36
CA ALA A 326 5.71 -25.81 -3.67
C ALA A 326 7.11 -25.19 -3.59
N LEU A 327 7.91 -25.56 -2.57
CA LEU A 327 9.31 -25.13 -2.45
C LEU A 327 10.15 -25.56 -3.65
N ARG A 328 10.03 -26.82 -4.09
CA ARG A 328 10.74 -27.35 -5.27
C ARG A 328 10.31 -26.67 -6.56
N ARG A 329 9.00 -26.39 -6.72
CA ARG A 329 8.47 -25.67 -7.88
C ARG A 329 9.07 -24.26 -7.96
N ALA A 330 9.08 -23.53 -6.85
CA ALA A 330 9.68 -22.20 -6.78
C ALA A 330 11.17 -22.21 -7.17
N LEU A 331 11.95 -23.16 -6.65
CA LEU A 331 13.37 -23.32 -7.02
C LEU A 331 13.55 -23.63 -8.51
N HIS A 332 12.70 -24.49 -9.08
CA HIS A 332 12.77 -24.82 -10.50
C HIS A 332 12.44 -23.61 -11.39
N ASP A 333 11.44 -22.81 -11.01
CA ASP A 333 11.05 -21.61 -11.74
C ASP A 333 12.14 -20.52 -11.64
N LEU A 334 12.77 -20.34 -10.47
CA LEU A 334 13.92 -19.43 -10.30
C LEU A 334 15.16 -19.87 -11.09
N LYS A 335 15.39 -21.18 -11.21
CA LYS A 335 16.44 -21.73 -12.07
C LYS A 335 16.15 -21.45 -13.54
N ARG A 336 14.90 -21.62 -13.98
CA ARG A 336 14.47 -21.33 -15.35
C ARG A 336 14.62 -19.84 -15.68
N SER A 337 14.38 -18.96 -14.71
CA SER A 337 14.61 -17.51 -14.88
C SER A 337 16.07 -17.07 -14.74
N GLY A 338 17.01 -18.01 -14.56
CA GLY A 338 18.44 -17.73 -14.48
C GLY A 338 18.91 -17.06 -13.19
N LEU A 339 18.09 -17.06 -12.12
CA LEU A 339 18.41 -16.41 -10.83
C LEU A 339 19.16 -17.33 -9.86
N ILE A 340 19.08 -18.64 -10.07
CA ILE A 340 19.84 -19.64 -9.31
C ILE A 340 20.29 -20.78 -10.22
N THR A 341 21.37 -21.45 -9.84
CA THR A 341 21.84 -22.69 -10.47
C THR A 341 21.82 -23.84 -9.48
N SER A 342 21.64 -25.07 -9.96
CA SER A 342 21.66 -26.27 -9.13
C SER A 342 22.94 -27.05 -9.36
N SER A 343 23.62 -27.45 -8.29
CA SER A 343 24.83 -28.28 -8.35
C SER A 343 24.76 -29.44 -7.36
N GLY A 344 25.40 -30.57 -7.71
CA GLY A 344 25.40 -31.80 -6.92
C GLY A 344 24.26 -32.80 -7.25
N ARG A 345 24.34 -34.02 -6.69
CA ARG A 345 23.33 -35.09 -6.84
C ARG A 345 22.82 -35.57 -5.47
N GLY A 346 21.53 -35.89 -5.38
CA GLY A 346 20.91 -36.50 -4.19
C GLY A 346 20.90 -35.58 -2.95
N LYS A 347 21.21 -36.15 -1.78
CA LYS A 347 21.28 -35.42 -0.49
C LYS A 347 22.37 -34.33 -0.43
N LYS A 348 23.30 -34.30 -1.40
CA LYS A 348 24.35 -33.29 -1.55
C LYS A 348 24.00 -32.21 -2.59
N SER A 349 22.74 -32.11 -2.99
CA SER A 349 22.30 -31.05 -3.91
C SER A 349 22.22 -29.71 -3.20
N PHE A 350 22.82 -28.69 -3.80
CA PHE A 350 22.77 -27.31 -3.34
C PHE A 350 22.45 -26.38 -4.50
N TRP A 351 21.90 -25.21 -4.15
CA TRP A 351 21.53 -24.15 -5.05
C TRP A 351 22.48 -22.99 -4.85
N ALA A 352 22.93 -22.37 -5.93
CA ALA A 352 23.80 -21.20 -5.90
C ALA A 352 23.09 -20.01 -6.56
N LYS A 353 23.13 -18.84 -5.92
CA LYS A 353 22.64 -17.58 -6.51
C LYS A 353 23.54 -17.20 -7.68
N THR A 354 22.95 -16.93 -8.84
CA THR A 354 23.66 -16.24 -9.92
C THR A 354 23.71 -14.76 -9.54
N ARG A 355 24.91 -14.21 -9.28
CA ARG A 355 25.05 -12.77 -9.02
C ARG A 355 24.54 -12.00 -10.26
N PRO A 356 23.83 -10.88 -10.09
CA PRO A 356 23.69 -9.94 -11.19
C PRO A 356 25.08 -9.34 -11.46
N GLU A 357 25.48 -9.27 -12.73
CA GLU A 357 26.53 -8.33 -13.16
C GLU A 357 26.06 -6.89 -12.98
#